data_AF-X1EJ72-F1
#
_entry.id   AF-X1EJ72-F1
#
_cell.length_a   1.000
_cell.length_b   1.000
_cell.length_c   1.000
_cell.angle_alpha   90.00
_cell.angle_beta   90.00
_cell.angle_gamma   90.00
#
_symmetry.space_group_name_H-M   'P 1'
#
loop_
_entity.id
_entity.type
_entity.pdbx_description
1 polymer ?
#
loop_
_entity_poly.entity_id
_entity_poly.type
_entity_poly.pdbx_seq_one_letter_code
_entity_poly.pdbx_strand_id
1 'polypeptide(L)'
;KLFQQTFENLRKSNIKIKMALSGDENLIKQLSKAFNIKIKKVSINAKFFIIDRKEILFYLSKNEAKEDIAIWLNSEFFAQAFAVLFEMALGEGR
;
A
#
# COMPACT_ATOMS: atom_id res chain seq x y z
N LYS A 1 -4.17 16.73 8.07
CA LYS A 1 -4.35 15.94 9.31
C LYS A 1 -5.12 14.62 9.12
N LEU A 2 -5.79 14.37 7.98
CA LEU A 2 -6.76 13.27 7.81
C LEU A 2 -6.25 11.83 8.06
N PHE A 3 -4.95 11.56 7.93
CA PHE A 3 -4.40 10.20 8.15
C PHE A 3 -3.28 10.11 9.19
N GLN A 4 -2.90 11.24 9.80
CA GLN A 4 -1.79 11.27 10.74
C GLN A 4 -2.08 10.42 11.98
N GLN A 5 -3.29 10.55 12.53
CA GLN A 5 -3.75 9.74 13.67
C GLN A 5 -3.73 8.24 13.35
N THR A 6 -4.15 7.86 12.14
CA THR A 6 -4.15 6.46 11.70
C THR A 6 -2.73 5.88 11.71
N PHE A 7 -1.76 6.57 11.11
CA PHE A 7 -0.37 6.11 11.08
C PHE A 7 0.31 6.14 12.46
N GLU A 8 -0.11 7.01 13.37
CA GLU A 8 0.33 6.99 14.76
C GLU A 8 -0.23 5.78 15.51
N ASN A 9 -1.52 5.48 15.35
CA ASN A 9 -2.16 4.32 15.98
C ASN A 9 -1.53 3.01 15.50
N LEU A 10 -1.34 2.85 14.18
CA LEU A 10 -0.70 1.66 13.61
C LEU A 10 0.71 1.42 14.18
N ARG A 11 1.51 2.49 14.34
CA ARG A 11 2.83 2.39 14.97
C ARG A 11 2.77 2.04 16.45
N LYS A 12 1.87 2.66 17.22
CA LYS A 12 1.66 2.34 18.64
C LYS A 12 1.26 0.87 18.83
N SER A 13 0.53 0.30 17.88
CA SER A 13 0.16 -1.11 17.83
C SER A 13 1.26 -2.02 17.25
N ASN A 14 2.46 -1.50 16.98
CA ASN A 14 3.59 -2.24 16.39
C ASN A 14 3.27 -2.92 15.04
N ILE A 15 2.39 -2.31 14.24
CA ILE A 15 2.01 -2.82 12.92
C ILE A 15 3.07 -2.39 11.91
N LYS A 16 3.59 -3.36 11.14
CA LYS A 16 4.56 -3.12 10.07
C LYS A 16 3.87 -2.52 8.85
N ILE A 17 4.24 -1.29 8.50
CA ILE A 17 3.71 -0.58 7.35
C ILE A 17 4.74 -0.56 6.22
N LYS A 18 4.36 -1.07 5.05
CA LYS A 18 5.11 -0.93 3.79
C LYS A 18 4.24 -0.16 2.80
N MET A 19 4.84 0.80 2.11
CA MET A 19 4.11 1.64 1.17
C MET A 19 4.95 1.88 -0.09
N ALA A 20 4.30 1.72 -1.24
CA ALA A 20 4.81 2.17 -2.51
C ALA A 20 3.79 3.09 -3.18
N LEU A 21 4.25 4.20 -3.75
CA LEU A 21 3.41 5.19 -4.42
C LEU A 21 3.99 5.53 -5.79
N SER A 22 3.11 5.80 -6.75
CA SER A 22 3.43 6.42 -8.03
C SER A 22 3.10 7.92 -8.00
N GLY A 23 3.75 8.72 -8.86
CA GLY A 23 3.45 10.15 -9.02
C GLY A 23 4.63 11.06 -8.73
N ASP A 24 4.33 12.30 -8.32
CA ASP A 24 5.32 13.34 -8.07
C ASP A 24 6.27 12.97 -6.92
N GLU A 25 7.57 13.11 -7.16
CA GLU A 25 8.59 12.68 -6.23
C GLU A 25 8.69 13.58 -5.00
N ASN A 26 8.48 14.88 -5.17
CA ASN A 26 8.56 15.84 -4.07
C ASN A 26 7.41 15.62 -3.10
N LEU A 27 6.20 15.39 -3.62
CA LEU A 27 5.03 15.05 -2.82
C LEU A 27 5.24 13.72 -2.06
N ILE A 28 5.77 12.69 -2.71
CA ILE A 28 6.10 11.42 -2.04
C ILE A 28 7.11 11.64 -0.91
N LYS A 29 8.16 12.43 -1.13
CA LYS A 29 9.15 12.78 -0.09
C LYS A 29 8.53 13.55 1.08
N GLN A 30 7.62 14.48 0.80
CA GLN A 30 6.88 15.21 1.83
C GLN A 30 6.00 14.27 2.66
N LEU A 31 5.25 13.36 2.03
CA LEU A 31 4.41 12.37 2.72
C LEU A 31 5.24 11.41 3.56
N SER A 32 6.39 10.96 3.04
CA SER A 32 7.32 10.09 3.77
C SER A 32 7.80 10.75 5.07
N LYS A 33 8.15 12.04 5.02
CA LYS A 33 8.52 12.82 6.20
C LYS A 33 7.32 13.04 7.14
N ALA A 34 6.16 13.43 6.61
CA ALA A 34 4.98 13.74 7.39
C ALA A 34 4.45 12.54 8.19
N PHE A 35 4.49 11.34 7.62
CA PHE A 35 4.05 10.12 8.29
C PHE A 35 5.18 9.33 8.95
N ASN A 36 6.44 9.75 8.75
CA ASN A 36 7.63 9.04 9.19
C ASN A 36 7.64 7.57 8.75
N ILE A 37 7.38 7.34 7.47
CA ILE A 37 7.33 6.02 6.82
C ILE A 37 8.20 6.06 5.58
N LYS A 38 8.98 5.01 5.34
CA LYS A 38 9.73 4.84 4.10
C LYS A 38 8.76 4.48 2.97
N ILE A 39 8.58 5.38 2.02
CA ILE A 39 7.74 5.18 0.84
C ILE A 39 8.65 4.91 -0.37
N LYS A 40 8.41 3.81 -1.08
CA LYS A 40 9.09 3.51 -2.34
C LYS A 40 8.35 4.14 -3.52
N LYS A 41 9.05 4.90 -4.33
CA LYS A 41 8.51 5.38 -5.61
C LYS A 41 8.46 4.21 -6.59
N VAL A 42 7.31 4.02 -7.23
CA VAL A 42 7.09 2.97 -8.23
C VAL A 42 6.42 3.55 -9.48
N SER A 43 6.64 2.91 -10.62
CA SER A 43 5.99 3.21 -11.89
C SER A 43 4.96 2.13 -12.27
N ILE A 44 4.17 1.68 -11.28
CA ILE A 44 3.08 0.73 -11.50
C ILE A 44 1.74 1.47 -11.44
N ASN A 45 0.84 1.16 -12.37
CA ASN A 45 -0.52 1.66 -12.37
C ASN A 45 -1.44 0.64 -11.68
N ALA A 46 -1.33 0.54 -10.36
CA ALA A 46 -2.14 -0.35 -9.54
C ALA A 46 -2.46 0.29 -8.19
N LYS A 47 -3.61 -0.07 -7.62
CA LYS A 47 -4.03 0.34 -6.27
C LYS A 47 -4.55 -0.89 -5.55
N PHE A 48 -3.89 -1.27 -4.47
CA PHE A 48 -4.31 -2.38 -3.63
C PHE A 48 -3.79 -2.22 -2.20
N PHE A 49 -4.41 -2.96 -1.29
CA PHE A 49 -4.00 -3.07 0.11
C PHE A 49 -3.89 -4.56 0.45
N ILE A 50 -2.88 -4.92 1.23
CA ILE A 50 -2.71 -6.25 1.79
C ILE A 50 -2.78 -6.09 3.31
N ILE A 51 -3.75 -6.76 3.95
CA ILE A 51 -3.96 -6.69 5.39
C ILE A 51 -3.54 -8.03 6.00
N ASP A 52 -2.60 -7.96 6.94
CA ASP A 52 -2.06 -9.11 7.70
C ASP A 52 -1.63 -10.33 6.88
N ARG A 53 -1.37 -10.13 5.56
CA ARG A 53 -1.16 -11.19 4.57
C ARG A 53 -2.28 -12.23 4.50
N LYS A 54 -3.50 -11.85 4.90
CA LYS A 54 -4.71 -12.69 4.89
C LYS A 54 -5.77 -12.17 3.93
N GLU A 55 -5.79 -10.86 3.73
CA GLU A 55 -6.82 -10.19 2.97
C GLU A 55 -6.19 -9.23 1.96
N ILE A 56 -6.84 -9.09 0.81
CA ILE A 56 -6.47 -8.09 -0.20
C ILE A 56 -7.70 -7.29 -0.62
N LEU A 57 -7.56 -5.97 -0.62
CA LEU A 57 -8.46 -5.07 -1.33
C LEU A 57 -7.77 -4.63 -2.61
N PHE A 58 -8.28 -5.06 -3.77
CA PHE A 58 -7.67 -4.80 -5.08
C PHE A 58 -8.60 -3.96 -5.95
N TYR A 59 -8.12 -2.83 -6.47
CA TYR A 59 -8.91 -1.95 -7.33
C TYR A 59 -8.78 -2.40 -8.78
N LEU A 60 -9.91 -2.56 -9.47
CA LEU A 60 -9.97 -3.13 -10.82
C LEU A 60 -9.78 -2.11 -11.94
N SER A 61 -10.00 -0.83 -11.66
CA SER A 61 -9.92 0.21 -12.70
C SER A 61 -9.50 1.55 -12.12
N LYS A 62 -8.76 2.32 -12.90
CA LYS A 62 -8.51 3.74 -12.67
C LYS A 62 -9.57 4.55 -13.39
N ASN A 63 -10.79 4.62 -12.84
CA ASN A 63 -11.84 5.45 -13.44
C ASN A 63 -11.88 6.80 -12.72
N GLU A 64 -11.38 7.84 -13.37
CA GLU A 64 -11.40 9.22 -12.86
C GLU A 64 -12.82 9.80 -12.77
N ALA A 65 -13.83 9.10 -13.32
CA ALA A 65 -15.10 9.71 -13.69
C ALA A 65 -16.37 9.20 -12.98
N LYS A 66 -16.39 8.14 -12.15
CA LYS A 66 -17.59 7.96 -11.29
C LYS A 66 -17.56 7.04 -10.07
N GLU A 67 -16.80 5.96 -10.01
CA GLU A 67 -16.75 5.11 -8.80
C GLU A 67 -15.59 4.12 -8.91
N ASP A 68 -14.84 3.95 -7.83
CA ASP A 68 -13.77 2.94 -7.75
C ASP A 68 -14.42 1.55 -7.59
N ILE A 69 -14.22 0.65 -8.54
CA ILE A 69 -14.57 -0.77 -8.37
C ILE A 69 -13.38 -1.49 -7.75
N ALA A 70 -13.62 -2.16 -6.62
CA ALA A 70 -12.61 -2.95 -5.94
C ALA A 70 -13.18 -4.32 -5.53
N ILE A 71 -12.31 -5.32 -5.50
CA ILE A 71 -12.59 -6.65 -4.98
C ILE A 71 -11.93 -6.81 -3.63
N TRP A 72 -12.69 -7.31 -2.65
CA TRP A 72 -12.18 -7.72 -1.35
C TRP A 72 -12.05 -9.24 -1.34
N LEU A 73 -10.83 -9.74 -1.15
CA LEU A 73 -10.50 -11.16 -1.16
C LEU A 73 -9.98 -11.60 0.21
N ASN A 74 -10.72 -12.51 0.84
CA ASN A 74 -10.34 -13.16 2.10
C ASN A 74 -9.70 -14.52 1.79
N SER A 75 -8.42 -14.52 1.48
CA SER A 75 -7.69 -15.73 1.14
C SER A 75 -6.22 -15.58 1.52
N GLU A 76 -5.81 -16.23 2.60
CA GLU A 76 -4.43 -16.22 3.10
C GLU A 76 -3.42 -16.72 2.06
N PHE A 77 -3.72 -17.81 1.34
CA PHE A 77 -2.85 -18.33 0.28
C PHE A 77 -2.53 -17.27 -0.79
N PHE A 78 -3.58 -16.67 -1.37
CA PHE A 78 -3.45 -15.61 -2.37
C PHE A 78 -2.76 -14.36 -1.80
N ALA A 79 -3.18 -13.88 -0.63
CA ALA A 79 -2.66 -12.67 -0.02
C ALA A 79 -1.16 -12.79 0.31
N GLN A 80 -0.74 -13.94 0.82
CA GLN A 80 0.66 -14.23 1.11
C GLN A 80 1.50 -14.33 -0.16
N ALA A 81 1.06 -15.08 -1.16
CA ALA A 81 1.75 -15.21 -2.44
C ALA A 81 1.91 -13.87 -3.15
N PHE A 82 0.85 -13.05 -3.18
CA PHE A 82 0.88 -11.74 -3.80
C PHE A 82 1.78 -10.76 -3.05
N ALA A 83 1.77 -10.80 -1.71
CA ALA A 83 2.68 -9.98 -0.90
C ALA A 83 4.15 -10.30 -1.19
N VAL A 84 4.50 -11.58 -1.32
CA VAL A 84 5.86 -12.02 -1.68
C VAL A 84 6.26 -11.52 -3.08
N LEU A 85 5.36 -11.68 -4.07
CA LEU A 85 5.59 -11.18 -5.44
C LEU A 85 5.85 -9.68 -5.44
N PHE A 86 5.05 -8.91 -4.68
CA PHE A 86 5.22 -7.47 -4.57
C PHE A 86 6.53 -7.09 -3.89
N GLU A 87 6.94 -7.78 -2.83
CA GLU A 87 8.22 -7.57 -2.16
C GLU A 87 9.42 -7.84 -3.09
N MET A 88 9.34 -8.90 -3.91
CA MET A 88 10.33 -9.19 -4.95
C MET A 88 10.40 -8.06 -5.98
N ALA A 89 9.26 -7.60 -6.49
CA ALA A 89 9.19 -6.51 -7.46
C ALA A 89 9.76 -5.19 -6.91
N LEU A 90 9.68 -4.98 -5.59
CA LEU A 90 10.28 -3.82 -4.91
C LEU A 90 11.78 -4.00 -4.57
N GLY A 91 12.40 -5.13 -4.91
CA GLY A 91 13.78 -5.44 -4.54
C GLY A 91 13.98 -5.66 -3.04
N GLU A 92 12.93 -6.10 -2.33
CA GLU A 92 12.98 -6.48 -0.91
C GLU A 92 12.99 -8.00 -0.69
N GLY A 93 12.98 -8.78 -1.77
CA GLY A 93 13.06 -10.24 -1.73
C GLY A 93 14.50 -10.74 -1.57
N ARG A 94 15.14 -10.42 -0.44
CA ARG A 94 16.33 -11.11 0.08
C ARG A 94 16.26 -11.16 1.60
#